data_AF-A0A0U1KKI5-F1
#
_entry.id   AF-A0A0U1KKI5-F1
#
_cell.length_a   1.000
_cell.length_b   1.000
_cell.length_c   1.000
_cell.angle_alpha   90.00
_cell.angle_beta   90.00
_cell.angle_gamma   90.00
#
_symmetry.space_group_name_H-M   'P 1'
#
loop_
_entity.id
_entity.type
_entity.pdbx_description
1 polymer ?
#
loop_
_entity_poly.entity_id
_entity_poly.type
_entity_poly.pdbx_seq_one_letter_code
_entity_poly.pdbx_strand_id
1 'polypeptide(L)' 'MAPKGDTCRLVATVKEEEDIQLTVLHQDKGFLYFPLSKTNEQSKDIKEYISSIQSKIESGIYQIELVDMNKEATYC' A
#
# COMPACT_ATOMS: atom_id res chain seq x y z
N MET A 1 -3.14 -10.18 -4.60
CA MET A 1 -2.59 -8.89 -5.12
C MET A 1 -3.74 -7.93 -5.40
N ALA A 2 -3.55 -6.63 -5.16
CA ALA A 2 -4.58 -5.63 -5.42
C ALA A 2 -4.86 -5.46 -6.93
N PRO A 3 -6.11 -5.12 -7.30
CA PRO A 3 -6.49 -4.84 -8.69
C PRO A 3 -5.71 -3.63 -9.23
N LYS A 4 -5.45 -3.60 -10.53
CA LYS A 4 -4.83 -2.44 -11.18
C LYS A 4 -5.88 -1.34 -11.36
N GLY A 5 -5.58 -0.12 -10.93
CA GLY A 5 -6.34 1.08 -11.29
C GLY A 5 -5.83 1.67 -12.61
N ASP A 6 -6.53 2.68 -13.12
CA ASP A 6 -6.22 3.26 -14.44
C ASP A 6 -4.81 3.86 -14.49
N THR A 7 -4.44 4.64 -13.47
CA THR A 7 -3.16 5.36 -13.37
C THR A 7 -2.25 4.82 -12.26
N CYS A 8 -2.77 4.05 -11.32
CA CYS A 8 -2.03 3.58 -10.17
C CYS A 8 -2.41 2.15 -9.73
N ARG A 9 -1.55 1.55 -8.90
CA ARG A 9 -1.79 0.23 -8.30
C ARG A 9 -1.22 0.16 -6.90
N LEU A 10 -1.98 -0.37 -5.96
CA LEU A 10 -1.49 -0.72 -4.63
C LEU A 10 -0.54 -1.91 -4.73
N VAL A 11 0.69 -1.74 -4.26
CA VAL A 11 1.75 -2.74 -4.34
C VAL A 11 1.93 -3.45 -3.02
N ALA A 12 1.87 -2.70 -1.91
CA ALA A 12 2.03 -3.24 -0.56
C ALA A 12 1.18 -2.44 0.43
N THR A 13 0.81 -3.11 1.51
CA THR A 13 0.34 -2.44 2.73
C THR A 13 1.07 -3.02 3.93
N VAL A 14 1.45 -2.16 4.86
CA VAL A 14 2.10 -2.54 6.12
C VAL A 14 1.27 -1.97 7.25
N LYS A 15 0.88 -2.81 8.19
CA LYS A 15 0.16 -2.37 9.38
C LYS A 15 1.17 -1.96 10.45
N GLU A 16 1.15 -0.68 10.81
CA GLU A 16 1.89 -0.13 11.95
C GLU A 16 0.92 0.07 13.15
N GLU A 17 1.44 0.43 14.31
CA GLU A 17 0.66 0.44 15.57
C GLU A 17 -0.61 1.33 15.51
N GLU A 18 -0.57 2.44 14.76
CA GLU A 18 -1.65 3.43 14.71
C GLU A 18 -2.34 3.56 13.33
N ASP A 19 -1.71 3.10 12.24
CA ASP A 19 -2.24 3.26 10.87
C ASP A 19 -1.71 2.19 9.91
N ILE A 20 -2.26 2.14 8.69
CA ILE A 20 -1.82 1.28 7.61
C ILE A 20 -1.01 2.12 6.61
N GLN A 21 0.28 1.82 6.48
CA GLN A 21 1.13 2.41 5.45
C GLN A 21 0.81 1.78 4.09
N LEU A 22 0.62 2.63 3.08
CA LEU A 22 0.34 2.24 1.71
C LEU A 22 1.54 2.51 0.81
N THR A 23 1.88 1.51 -0.01
CA THR A 23 2.81 1.68 -1.12
C THR A 23 2.05 1.59 -2.43
N VAL A 24 1.94 2.71 -3.14
CA VAL A 24 1.22 2.82 -4.41
C VAL A 24 2.21 3.12 -5.52
N LEU A 25 2.15 2.34 -6.60
CA LEU A 25 2.87 2.65 -7.84
C LEU A 25 1.96 3.45 -8.76
N HIS A 26 2.33 4.70 -9.04
CA HIS A 26 1.66 5.59 -9.97
C HIS A 26 2.47 5.69 -11.27
N GLN A 27 1.79 5.74 -12.41
CA GLN A 27 2.43 5.77 -13.74
C GLN A 27 3.41 6.94 -13.90
N ASP A 28 3.01 8.16 -13.57
CA ASP A 28 3.85 9.35 -13.76
C ASP A 28 4.78 9.69 -12.57
N LYS A 29 4.41 9.30 -11.35
CA LYS A 29 5.11 9.71 -10.12
C LYS A 29 6.01 8.62 -9.54
N GLY A 30 5.92 7.39 -10.06
CA GLY A 30 6.60 6.24 -9.50
C GLY A 30 5.98 5.80 -8.17
N PHE A 31 6.80 5.37 -7.22
CA PHE A 31 6.34 4.89 -5.92
C PHE A 31 5.97 6.04 -4.99
N LEU A 32 4.78 5.92 -4.40
CA LEU A 32 4.24 6.82 -3.40
C LEU A 32 4.01 6.04 -2.11
N TYR A 33 4.43 6.64 -0.99
CA TYR A 33 4.35 6.07 0.34
C TYR A 33 3.57 7.04 1.22
N PHE A 34 2.42 6.60 1.74
CA PHE A 34 1.60 7.43 2.60
C PHE A 34 0.68 6.57 3.48
N PRO A 35 0.31 7.07 4.68
CA PRO A 35 -0.62 6.37 5.55
C PRO A 35 -2.05 6.43 4.99
N LEU A 36 -2.86 5.41 5.25
CA LEU A 36 -4.25 5.31 4.79
C LEU A 36 -5.09 6.52 5.21
N SER A 37 -4.86 7.06 6.42
CA SER A 37 -5.51 8.29 6.90
C SER A 37 -5.30 9.52 6.00
N LYS A 38 -4.17 9.59 5.28
CA LYS A 38 -3.82 10.69 4.36
C LYS A 38 -4.26 10.47 2.92
N THR A 39 -5.08 9.46 2.65
CA THR A 39 -5.65 9.22 1.31
C THR A 39 -6.41 10.44 0.77
N ASN A 40 -7.05 11.22 1.65
CA ASN A 40 -7.79 12.42 1.27
C ASN A 40 -6.90 13.59 0.80
N GLU A 41 -5.60 13.55 1.09
CA GLU A 41 -4.61 14.55 0.67
C GLU A 41 -3.97 14.20 -0.68
N GLN A 42 -4.23 13.01 -1.22
CA GLN A 42 -3.66 12.53 -2.49
C GLN A 42 -4.43 13.05 -3.71
N SER A 43 -3.86 12.83 -4.90
CA SER A 43 -4.54 13.15 -6.15
C SER A 43 -5.84 12.36 -6.31
N LYS A 44 -6.79 12.93 -7.05
CA LYS A 44 -8.15 12.42 -7.19
C LYS A 44 -8.19 10.95 -7.63
N ASP A 45 -7.33 10.57 -8.56
CA ASP A 45 -7.20 9.21 -9.08
C ASP A 45 -6.76 8.20 -8.01
N ILE A 46 -5.77 8.56 -7.18
CA ILE A 46 -5.32 7.72 -6.06
C ILE A 46 -6.42 7.61 -5.01
N LYS A 47 -7.07 8.73 -4.68
CA LYS A 47 -8.16 8.76 -3.70
C LYS A 47 -9.30 7.83 -4.12
N GLU A 48 -9.79 7.98 -5.35
CA GLU A 48 -10.89 7.15 -5.89
C GLU A 48 -10.50 5.67 -5.92
N TYR A 49 -9.28 5.37 -6.36
CA TYR A 49 -8.77 4.00 -6.38
C TYR A 49 -8.68 3.39 -4.98
N ILE A 50 -8.03 4.05 -4.03
CA ILE A 50 -7.87 3.53 -2.66
C ILE A 50 -9.22 3.40 -1.96
N SER A 51 -10.12 4.38 -2.07
CA SER A 51 -11.46 4.29 -1.50
C SER A 51 -12.26 3.10 -2.04
N SER A 52 -12.08 2.72 -3.32
CA SER A 52 -12.75 1.55 -3.90
C SER A 52 -12.31 0.20 -3.31
N ILE A 53 -11.12 0.15 -2.70
CA ILE A 53 -10.54 -1.07 -2.11
C ILE A 53 -10.26 -0.94 -0.61
N GLN A 54 -10.66 0.15 0.03
CA GLN A 54 -10.31 0.48 1.41
C GLN A 54 -10.74 -0.59 2.40
N SER A 55 -11.94 -1.14 2.27
CA SER A 55 -12.41 -2.23 3.15
C SER A 55 -11.52 -3.47 3.10
N LYS A 56 -10.92 -3.77 1.94
CA LYS A 56 -9.99 -4.89 1.77
C LYS A 56 -8.59 -4.58 2.32
N ILE A 57 -8.18 -3.31 2.28
CA ILE A 57 -6.96 -2.83 2.93
C ILE A 57 -7.10 -2.99 4.45
N GLU A 58 -8.18 -2.46 5.01
CA GLU A 58 -8.47 -2.51 6.46
C GLU A 58 -8.62 -3.94 6.99
N SER A 59 -9.15 -4.85 6.16
CA SER A 59 -9.25 -6.27 6.50
C SER A 59 -7.93 -7.05 6.34
N GLY A 60 -6.83 -6.39 5.96
CA GLY A 60 -5.51 -7.00 5.81
C GLY A 60 -5.34 -7.91 4.58
N ILE A 61 -6.25 -7.91 3.61
CA ILE A 61 -6.16 -8.78 2.41
C ILE A 61 -4.91 -8.47 1.58
N TYR A 62 -4.42 -7.24 1.65
CA TYR A 62 -3.22 -6.78 0.94
C TYR A 62 -2.03 -6.55 1.86
N GLN A 63 -2.12 -6.97 3.12
CA GLN A 63 -1.03 -6.83 4.06
C GLN A 63 0.13 -7.72 3.61
N ILE A 64 1.29 -7.10 3.47
CA ILE A 64 2.54 -7.82 3.24
C ILE A 64 3.25 -7.87 4.59
N GLU A 65 3.64 -9.07 5.00
CA GLU A 65 4.52 -9.23 6.15
C GLU A 65 5.92 -8.74 5.74
N LEU A 66 6.42 -7.71 6.45
CA LEU A 66 7.81 -7.33 6.35
C LEU A 66 8.63 -8.44 7.01
N VAL A 67 9.40 -9.17 6.21
CA VAL A 67 10.39 -10.11 6.72
C VAL A 67 11.56 -9.29 7.26
N ASP A 68 11.85 -9.46 8.55
CA ASP A 68 13.04 -8.88 9.16
C ASP A 68 14.27 -9.58 8.56
N MET A 69 15.04 -8.85 7.74
CA MET A 69 16.27 -9.37 7.13
C MET A 69 17.28 -9.88 8.17
N ASN A 70 17.23 -9.41 9.42
CA ASN A 70 18.10 -9.92 10.48
C ASN A 70 17.71 -11.33 10.95
N LYS A 71 16.50 -11.79 10.57
CA LYS A 71 16.02 -13.16 10.82
C LYS A 71 16.17 -14.06 9.59
N GLU A 72 16.51 -13.50 8.43
CA GLU A 72 16.89 -14.32 7.27
C GLU A 72 18.29 -14.88 7.49
N ALA A 73 18.39 -16.19 7.61
CA ALA A 73 19.68 -16.86 7.65
C ALA A 73 20.35 -16.74 6.28
N THR A 74 21.51 -16.09 6.23
CA THR A 74 22.37 -16.07 5.04
C THR A 74 22.93 -17.48 4.84
N TYR A 75 22.27 -18.30 4.02
CA TYR A 75 22.87 -19.55 3.56
C TYR A 75 23.78 -19.25 2.36
N CYS A 76 25.09 -19.40 2.59
CA CYS A 76 26.11 -19.41 1.54
C CYS A 76 26.10 -20.74 0.77
#